data_AF-A0A6G3S0I0-F1
#
_entry.id   AF-A0A6G3S0I0-F1
#
_cell.length_a   1.000
_cell.length_b   1.000
_cell.length_c   1.000
_cell.angle_alpha   90.00
_cell.angle_beta   90.00
_cell.angle_gamma   90.00
#
_symmetry.space_group_name_H-M   'P 1'
#
loop_
_entity.id
_entity.type
_entity.pdbx_description
1 polymer ?
#
loop_
_entity_poly.entity_id
_entity_poly.type
_entity_poly.pdbx_seq_one_letter_code
_entity_poly.pdbx_strand_id
1 'polypeptide(L)'
;MSKAVRLVDTAQIVDEFTTSKPRVSAWSNDPDSGFPPVHHTEGRKKFWEYDKVAAFFASRTNAARTLPASVLEADQDKLLTKREASQLLGYKTTTVIDGYRRNRPGYFPEPDEDVDKPLWRRGTIVAWAKSRPGKGRRTSHPAKPATPLPDVDVDGDPDELLGTAHAAALLGYSSRASFSSALYQGLIPQLPDPDVPFTPGRGAKKLWKRSTLVAAARKRGTLPRPDEQDLVGAAQAAQILGYTDSTSFTSALYHGHLPDLTEPDAFEMRQGSDGPPQQRRWSRARVEELARRRTQAPDTEG
;
A
#
# COMPACT_ATOMS: atom_id res chain seq x y z
N MET A 1 19.07 -50.29 -0.33
CA MET A 1 18.97 -49.28 0.75
C MET A 1 17.97 -48.22 0.30
N SER A 2 16.78 -48.21 0.89
CA SER A 2 15.71 -47.27 0.52
C SER A 2 16.13 -45.87 0.95
N LYS A 3 16.33 -44.97 -0.02
CA LYS A 3 16.69 -43.57 0.21
C LYS A 3 15.59 -42.94 1.06
N ALA A 4 15.91 -42.51 2.28
CA ALA A 4 14.94 -41.85 3.16
C ALA A 4 14.33 -40.65 2.42
N VAL A 5 13.00 -40.61 2.31
CA VAL A 5 12.28 -39.54 1.64
C VAL A 5 12.44 -38.27 2.49
N ARG A 6 13.23 -37.31 1.99
CA ARG A 6 13.40 -36.01 2.64
C ARG A 6 12.10 -35.22 2.49
N LEU A 7 11.46 -34.91 3.61
CA LEU A 7 10.30 -34.02 3.65
C LEU A 7 10.75 -32.59 3.89
N VAL A 8 10.12 -31.65 3.20
CA VAL A 8 10.35 -30.21 3.37
C VAL A 8 9.07 -29.46 3.68
N ASP A 9 9.15 -28.50 4.59
CA ASP A 9 8.06 -27.58 4.88
C ASP A 9 8.12 -26.31 4.02
N THR A 10 7.11 -25.45 4.13
CA THR A 10 7.05 -24.21 3.35
C THR A 10 8.25 -23.28 3.61
N ALA A 11 8.80 -23.25 4.83
CA ALA A 11 9.93 -22.39 5.16
C ALA A 11 11.20 -22.89 4.48
N GLN A 12 11.44 -24.20 4.50
CA GLN A 12 12.56 -24.84 3.81
C GLN A 12 12.47 -24.66 2.29
N ILE A 13 11.28 -24.78 1.70
CA ILE A 13 11.09 -24.52 0.26
C ILE A 13 11.41 -23.06 -0.09
N VAL A 14 11.00 -22.12 0.77
CA VAL A 14 11.26 -20.68 0.59
C VAL A 14 12.75 -20.38 0.63
N ASP A 15 13.47 -20.97 1.57
CA ASP A 15 14.91 -20.81 1.74
C ASP A 15 15.69 -21.44 0.57
N GLU A 16 15.47 -22.73 0.30
CA GLU A 16 16.26 -23.51 -0.66
C GLU A 16 15.97 -23.13 -2.12
N PHE A 17 14.73 -22.83 -2.48
CA PHE A 17 14.34 -22.43 -3.83
C PHE A 17 14.17 -20.92 -4.01
N THR A 18 14.58 -20.13 -3.00
CA THR A 18 14.57 -18.66 -3.03
C THR A 18 13.21 -18.10 -3.52
N THR A 19 12.11 -18.58 -2.92
CA THR A 19 10.73 -18.18 -3.27
C THR A 19 10.08 -17.41 -2.12
N SER A 20 8.74 -17.33 -2.07
CA SER A 20 7.99 -16.66 -0.99
C SER A 20 6.84 -17.54 -0.50
N LYS A 21 6.52 -17.48 0.80
CA LYS A 21 5.45 -18.28 1.41
C LYS A 21 4.11 -18.14 0.65
N PRO A 22 3.62 -16.94 0.28
CA PRO A 22 2.36 -16.78 -0.45
C PRO A 22 2.36 -17.48 -1.81
N ARG A 23 3.51 -17.52 -2.50
CA ARG A 23 3.65 -18.24 -3.78
C ARG A 23 3.54 -19.75 -3.60
N VAL A 24 4.22 -20.30 -2.61
CA VAL A 24 4.14 -21.74 -2.30
C VAL A 24 2.71 -22.12 -1.93
N SER A 25 2.01 -21.29 -1.13
CA SER A 25 0.61 -21.50 -0.82
C SER A 25 -0.29 -21.43 -2.06
N ALA A 26 -0.08 -20.45 -2.95
CA ALA A 26 -0.85 -20.33 -4.18
C ALA A 26 -0.68 -21.57 -5.06
N TRP A 27 0.54 -22.07 -5.26
CA TRP A 27 0.78 -23.29 -6.02
C TRP A 27 0.20 -24.53 -5.32
N SER A 28 0.35 -24.65 -4.01
CA SER A 28 -0.23 -25.77 -3.27
C SER A 28 -1.76 -25.80 -3.28
N ASN A 29 -2.42 -24.65 -3.43
CA ASN A 29 -3.89 -24.55 -3.44
C ASN A 29 -4.47 -24.66 -4.86
N ASP A 30 -3.64 -24.52 -5.88
CA ASP A 30 -4.03 -24.58 -7.28
C ASP A 30 -3.70 -25.98 -7.85
N PRO A 31 -4.72 -26.82 -8.12
CA PRO A 31 -4.51 -28.18 -8.63
C PRO A 31 -3.86 -28.21 -10.02
N ASP A 32 -4.01 -27.15 -10.81
CA ASP A 32 -3.45 -27.05 -12.16
C ASP A 32 -2.03 -26.48 -12.19
N SER A 33 -1.50 -26.08 -11.03
CA SER A 33 -0.18 -25.45 -10.95
C SER A 33 0.98 -26.40 -11.27
N GLY A 34 0.72 -27.72 -11.23
CA GLY A 34 1.73 -28.78 -11.33
C GLY A 34 2.59 -28.93 -10.08
N PHE A 35 2.26 -28.23 -8.98
CA PHE A 35 2.99 -28.34 -7.73
C PHE A 35 2.72 -29.70 -7.06
N PRO A 36 3.73 -30.29 -6.39
CA PRO A 36 3.55 -31.59 -5.76
C PRO A 36 2.40 -31.58 -4.74
N PRO A 37 1.62 -32.69 -4.66
CA PRO A 37 0.62 -32.82 -3.62
C PRO A 37 1.29 -32.85 -2.24
N VAL A 38 0.56 -32.37 -1.23
CA VAL A 38 1.00 -32.41 0.17
C VAL A 38 1.17 -33.88 0.59
N HIS A 39 2.35 -34.23 1.10
CA HIS A 39 2.66 -35.58 1.55
C HIS A 39 2.09 -35.85 2.95
N HIS A 40 2.28 -34.91 3.87
CA HIS A 40 1.80 -35.01 5.24
C HIS A 40 1.47 -33.63 5.81
N THR A 41 0.53 -33.57 6.75
CA THR A 41 0.17 -32.35 7.46
C THR A 41 0.34 -32.58 8.96
N GLU A 42 1.16 -31.76 9.60
CA GLU A 42 1.35 -31.74 11.05
C GLU A 42 0.79 -30.44 11.61
N GLY A 43 -0.37 -30.50 12.24
CA GLY A 43 -1.12 -29.32 12.69
C GLY A 43 -1.45 -28.37 11.53
N ARG A 44 -0.87 -27.16 11.56
CA ARG A 44 -1.03 -26.15 10.48
C ARG A 44 0.07 -26.22 9.42
N LYS A 45 1.10 -27.05 9.61
CA LYS A 45 2.22 -27.17 8.67
C LYS A 45 1.94 -28.27 7.65
N LYS A 46 2.17 -27.94 6.38
CA LYS A 46 2.13 -28.88 5.27
C LYS A 46 3.57 -29.28 4.91
N PHE A 47 3.77 -30.55 4.60
CA PHE A 47 5.05 -31.11 4.18
C PHE A 47 4.95 -31.72 2.79
N TRP A 48 6.00 -31.56 2.00
CA TRP A 48 6.12 -32.10 0.65
C TRP A 48 7.38 -32.96 0.53
N GLU A 49 7.36 -33.91 -0.38
CA GLU A 49 8.57 -34.65 -0.76
C GLU A 49 9.55 -33.72 -1.49
N TYR A 50 10.77 -33.62 -0.96
CA TYR A 50 11.80 -32.74 -1.51
C TYR A 50 12.08 -33.00 -2.99
N ASP A 51 12.23 -34.27 -3.38
CA ASP A 51 12.58 -34.65 -4.76
C ASP A 51 11.51 -34.18 -5.76
N LYS A 52 10.22 -34.21 -5.37
CA LYS A 52 9.11 -33.71 -6.20
C LYS A 52 9.11 -32.18 -6.28
N VAL A 53 9.39 -31.49 -5.17
CA VAL A 53 9.50 -30.03 -5.15
C VAL A 53 10.69 -29.57 -6.00
N ALA A 54 11.83 -30.24 -5.86
CA ALA A 54 13.02 -29.97 -6.66
C ALA A 54 12.75 -30.16 -8.16
N ALA A 55 12.06 -31.24 -8.55
CA ALA A 55 11.66 -31.47 -9.94
C ALA A 55 10.72 -30.37 -10.48
N PHE A 56 9.78 -29.91 -9.67
CA PHE A 56 8.90 -28.78 -10.02
C PHE A 56 9.66 -27.48 -10.25
N PHE A 57 10.64 -27.16 -9.40
CA PHE A 57 11.46 -25.97 -9.61
C PHE A 57 12.43 -26.14 -10.78
N ALA A 58 12.96 -27.35 -11.00
CA ALA A 58 13.81 -27.65 -12.16
C ALA A 58 13.06 -27.48 -13.50
N SER A 59 11.79 -27.90 -13.57
CA SER A 59 10.96 -27.69 -14.76
C SER A 59 10.53 -26.23 -14.94
N ARG A 60 10.50 -25.45 -13.86
CA ARG A 60 10.14 -24.02 -13.84
C ARG A 60 11.30 -23.05 -13.89
N THR A 61 12.55 -23.49 -13.77
CA THR A 61 13.69 -22.70 -14.24
C THR A 61 13.39 -22.37 -15.68
N ASN A 62 12.93 -21.13 -15.91
CA ASN A 62 12.47 -20.65 -17.20
C ASN A 62 13.38 -21.24 -18.25
N ALA A 63 12.80 -21.86 -19.29
CA ALA A 63 13.52 -22.03 -20.53
C ALA A 63 14.18 -20.67 -20.79
N ALA A 64 15.49 -20.57 -20.52
CA ALA A 64 16.29 -19.51 -21.08
C ALA A 64 15.87 -19.54 -22.53
N ARG A 65 15.47 -18.40 -23.11
CA ARG A 65 15.14 -18.38 -24.54
C ARG A 65 16.43 -18.82 -25.22
N THR A 66 16.54 -20.13 -25.47
CA THR A 66 17.73 -20.74 -26.01
C THR A 66 17.87 -20.08 -27.35
N LEU A 67 18.93 -19.30 -27.50
CA LEU A 67 19.19 -18.63 -28.76
C LEU A 67 19.19 -19.74 -29.82
N PRO A 68 18.48 -19.54 -30.95
CA PRO A 68 18.42 -20.57 -31.98
C PRO A 68 19.83 -20.94 -32.41
N ALA A 69 20.08 -22.21 -32.74
CA ALA A 69 21.41 -22.72 -33.10
C ALA A 69 22.06 -21.88 -34.23
N SER A 70 21.25 -21.39 -35.16
CA SER A 70 21.68 -20.49 -36.25
C SER A 70 22.31 -19.17 -35.77
N VAL A 71 21.98 -18.69 -34.58
CA VAL A 71 22.60 -17.49 -33.98
C VAL A 71 23.93 -17.84 -33.31
N LEU A 72 24.07 -19.06 -32.79
CA LEU A 72 25.28 -19.54 -32.12
C LEU A 72 26.36 -19.97 -33.12
N GLU A 73 25.96 -20.52 -34.27
CA GLU A 73 26.87 -20.99 -35.33
C GLU A 73 27.29 -19.90 -36.30
N ALA A 74 26.58 -18.78 -36.34
CA ALA A 74 26.93 -17.66 -37.19
C ALA A 74 28.17 -16.91 -36.68
N ASP A 75 28.75 -16.08 -37.55
CA ASP A 75 29.91 -15.24 -37.22
C ASP A 75 29.66 -14.37 -35.97
N GLN A 76 30.42 -14.65 -34.91
CA GLN A 76 30.31 -13.99 -33.62
C GLN A 76 31.04 -12.64 -33.60
N ASP A 77 31.98 -12.41 -34.53
CA ASP A 77 32.71 -11.15 -34.65
C ASP A 77 31.97 -10.11 -35.48
N LYS A 78 30.89 -10.52 -36.17
CA LYS A 78 30.01 -9.61 -36.88
C LYS A 78 29.47 -8.53 -35.94
N LEU A 79 29.75 -7.28 -36.29
CA LEU A 79 29.16 -6.10 -35.67
C LEU A 79 27.68 -5.99 -36.03
N LEU A 80 26.86 -5.83 -35.00
CA LEU A 80 25.41 -5.71 -35.06
C LEU A 80 25.03 -4.29 -34.70
N THR A 81 24.16 -3.70 -35.53
CA THR A 81 23.45 -2.48 -35.19
C THR A 81 22.48 -2.73 -34.04
N LYS A 82 22.06 -1.66 -33.36
CA LYS A 82 21.00 -1.71 -32.33
C LYS A 82 19.74 -2.46 -32.80
N ARG A 83 19.37 -2.30 -34.07
CA ARG A 83 18.21 -2.97 -34.66
C ARG A 83 18.43 -4.48 -34.75
N GLU A 84 19.58 -4.91 -35.24
CA GLU A 84 19.93 -6.33 -35.37
C GLU A 84 20.09 -6.99 -33.99
N ALA A 85 20.73 -6.32 -33.04
CA ALA A 85 20.82 -6.79 -31.66
C ALA A 85 19.43 -6.95 -31.02
N SER A 86 18.52 -5.99 -31.25
CA SER A 86 17.13 -6.07 -30.77
C SER A 86 16.38 -7.26 -31.36
N GLN A 87 16.55 -7.52 -32.66
CA GLN A 87 15.93 -8.65 -33.35
C GLN A 87 16.48 -9.99 -32.87
N LEU A 88 17.81 -10.09 -32.71
CA LEU A 88 18.49 -11.28 -32.20
C LEU A 88 17.98 -11.66 -30.78
N LEU A 89 17.77 -10.66 -29.94
CA LEU A 89 17.22 -10.84 -28.58
C LEU A 89 15.70 -11.05 -28.55
N GLY A 90 15.02 -11.00 -29.71
CA GLY A 90 13.58 -11.19 -29.83
C GLY A 90 12.74 -10.03 -29.30
N TYR A 91 13.29 -8.81 -29.23
CA TYR A 91 12.52 -7.63 -28.86
C TYR A 91 11.80 -7.03 -30.07
N LYS A 92 10.57 -6.58 -29.83
CA LYS A 92 9.75 -5.89 -30.83
C LYS A 92 10.27 -4.49 -31.17
N THR A 93 10.97 -3.83 -30.24
CA THR A 93 11.43 -2.45 -30.39
C THR A 93 12.86 -2.24 -29.88
N THR A 94 13.60 -1.37 -30.55
CA THR A 94 14.97 -0.98 -30.18
C THR A 94 15.04 -0.12 -28.93
N THR A 95 13.93 0.49 -28.52
CA THR A 95 13.80 1.32 -27.31
C THR A 95 14.12 0.55 -26.03
N VAL A 96 13.99 -0.78 -26.06
CA VAL A 96 14.34 -1.64 -24.92
C VAL A 96 15.83 -1.57 -24.61
N ILE A 97 16.68 -1.58 -25.65
CA ILE A 97 18.13 -1.46 -25.51
C ILE A 97 18.50 -0.05 -25.01
N ASP A 98 17.91 0.98 -25.59
CA ASP A 98 18.10 2.37 -25.12
C ASP A 98 17.69 2.53 -23.66
N GLY A 99 16.60 1.88 -23.26
CA GLY A 99 16.10 1.84 -21.90
C GLY A 99 17.05 1.13 -20.94
N TYR A 100 17.73 0.05 -21.36
CA TYR A 100 18.75 -0.58 -20.53
C TYR A 100 19.96 0.31 -20.36
N ARG A 101 20.51 0.88 -21.44
CA ARG A 101 21.67 1.77 -21.34
C ARG A 101 21.38 3.00 -20.47
N ARG A 102 20.24 3.66 -20.69
CA ARG A 102 19.89 4.89 -19.96
C ARG A 102 19.51 4.65 -18.50
N ASN A 103 18.67 3.65 -18.24
CA ASN A 103 18.09 3.45 -16.90
C ASN A 103 18.89 2.47 -16.05
N ARG A 104 19.81 1.69 -16.66
CA ARG A 104 20.64 0.68 -15.99
C ARG A 104 22.05 0.63 -16.58
N PRO A 105 22.88 1.67 -16.34
CA PRO A 105 24.29 1.65 -16.74
C PRO A 105 24.98 0.37 -16.25
N GLY A 106 25.73 -0.30 -17.11
CA GLY A 106 26.41 -1.57 -16.80
C GLY A 106 25.54 -2.83 -16.82
N TYR A 107 24.22 -2.74 -17.04
CA TYR A 107 23.36 -3.94 -17.17
C TYR A 107 23.38 -4.55 -18.57
N PHE A 108 23.41 -3.70 -19.60
CA PHE A 108 23.56 -4.12 -21.00
C PHE A 108 25.00 -3.84 -21.42
N PRO A 109 25.63 -4.70 -22.25
CA PRO A 109 27.01 -4.49 -22.67
C PRO A 109 27.18 -3.15 -23.36
N GLU A 110 28.30 -2.49 -23.10
CA GLU A 110 28.70 -1.33 -23.88
C GLU A 110 28.98 -1.74 -25.33
N PRO A 111 28.74 -0.84 -26.29
CA PRO A 111 29.08 -1.09 -27.68
C PRO A 111 30.58 -1.34 -27.83
N ASP A 112 30.92 -2.33 -28.66
CA ASP A 112 32.30 -2.65 -29.01
C ASP A 112 32.89 -1.56 -29.92
N GLU A 113 32.04 -0.89 -30.72
CA GLU A 113 32.40 0.30 -31.50
C GLU A 113 31.31 1.38 -31.35
N ASP A 114 31.70 2.62 -31.05
CA ASP A 114 30.77 3.74 -30.80
C ASP A 114 31.23 5.05 -31.47
N VAL A 115 31.80 4.96 -32.68
CA VAL A 115 32.33 6.14 -33.41
C VAL A 115 31.19 6.97 -34.01
N ASP A 116 30.32 6.34 -34.80
CA ASP A 116 29.15 7.00 -35.41
C ASP A 116 27.83 6.50 -34.83
N LYS A 117 27.75 5.20 -34.55
CA LYS A 117 26.58 4.50 -34.02
C LYS A 117 27.05 3.37 -33.12
N PRO A 118 26.32 3.05 -32.04
CA PRO A 118 26.70 1.96 -31.18
C PRO A 118 26.51 0.63 -31.93
N LEU A 119 27.60 -0.11 -32.06
CA LEU A 119 27.69 -1.43 -32.65
C LEU A 119 28.17 -2.43 -31.60
N TRP A 120 27.61 -3.64 -31.66
CA TRP A 120 28.00 -4.73 -30.75
C TRP A 120 28.39 -5.94 -31.57
N ARG A 121 29.48 -6.61 -31.20
CA ARG A 121 29.77 -7.95 -31.72
C ARG A 121 28.64 -8.89 -31.34
N ARG A 122 28.29 -9.77 -32.27
CA ARG A 122 27.27 -10.80 -32.04
C ARG A 122 27.62 -11.64 -30.80
N GLY A 123 28.89 -12.01 -30.65
CA GLY A 123 29.41 -12.73 -29.49
C GLY A 123 29.11 -12.03 -28.17
N THR A 124 29.28 -10.70 -28.11
CA THR A 124 28.98 -9.88 -26.93
C THR A 124 27.49 -9.97 -26.55
N ILE A 125 26.60 -9.85 -27.53
CA ILE A 125 25.15 -9.94 -27.31
C ILE A 125 24.72 -11.36 -26.92
N VAL A 126 25.30 -12.38 -27.55
CA VAL A 126 25.04 -13.80 -27.27
C VAL A 126 25.51 -14.17 -25.85
N ALA A 127 26.72 -13.74 -25.48
CA ALA A 127 27.26 -13.95 -24.15
C ALA A 127 26.40 -13.28 -23.08
N TRP A 128 26.00 -12.02 -23.32
CA TRP A 128 25.07 -11.31 -22.44
C TRP A 128 23.72 -12.02 -22.34
N ALA A 129 23.14 -12.50 -23.46
CA ALA A 129 21.86 -13.18 -23.45
C ALA A 129 21.90 -14.49 -22.64
N LYS A 130 23.02 -15.23 -22.70
CA LYS A 130 23.25 -16.45 -21.92
C LYS A 130 23.45 -16.17 -20.42
N SER A 131 24.21 -15.13 -20.09
CA SER A 131 24.49 -14.75 -18.69
C SER A 131 23.42 -13.86 -18.06
N ARG A 132 22.40 -13.48 -18.86
CA ARG A 132 21.38 -12.54 -18.44
C ARG A 132 20.62 -13.07 -17.21
N PRO A 133 20.56 -12.31 -16.11
CA PRO A 133 19.61 -12.57 -15.04
C PRO A 133 18.20 -12.51 -15.64
N GLY A 134 17.50 -13.65 -15.65
CA GLY A 134 16.20 -13.78 -16.32
C GLY A 134 15.19 -12.71 -15.88
N LYS A 135 14.06 -12.62 -16.59
CA LYS A 135 12.94 -11.68 -16.30
C LYS A 135 12.25 -11.93 -14.93
N GLY A 136 12.88 -12.71 -14.05
CA GLY A 136 12.45 -13.08 -12.72
C GLY A 136 13.41 -12.62 -11.64
N ARG A 137 13.83 -11.36 -11.64
CA ARG A 137 14.13 -10.63 -10.41
C ARG A 137 14.22 -9.15 -10.75
N ARG A 138 13.27 -8.37 -10.24
CA ARG A 138 13.66 -7.09 -9.67
C ARG A 138 14.69 -7.45 -8.61
N THR A 139 15.97 -7.46 -8.97
CA THR A 139 16.98 -7.17 -7.96
C THR A 139 16.50 -5.88 -7.34
N SER A 140 16.18 -5.99 -6.06
CA SER A 140 15.74 -4.91 -5.20
C SER A 140 16.81 -3.83 -5.24
N HIS A 141 16.75 -2.97 -6.25
CA HIS A 141 17.06 -1.57 -6.00
C HIS A 141 16.18 -1.19 -4.81
N PRO A 142 16.74 -0.57 -3.76
CA PRO A 142 15.93 -0.10 -2.65
C PRO A 142 14.78 0.66 -3.29
N ALA A 143 13.56 0.21 -3.00
CA ALA A 143 12.36 0.84 -3.52
C ALA A 143 12.55 2.33 -3.26
N LYS A 144 12.60 3.14 -4.32
CA LYS A 144 12.68 4.59 -4.17
C LYS A 144 11.63 4.94 -3.11
N PRO A 145 12.03 5.55 -1.97
CA PRO A 145 11.11 5.74 -0.87
C PRO A 145 9.87 6.42 -1.45
N ALA A 146 8.71 5.84 -1.13
CA ALA A 146 7.44 6.39 -1.59
C ALA A 146 7.44 7.86 -1.17
N THR A 147 7.20 8.76 -2.13
CA THR A 147 7.07 10.18 -1.80
C THR A 147 6.03 10.29 -0.69
N PRO A 148 6.37 10.91 0.46
CA PRO A 148 5.45 11.03 1.56
C PRO A 148 4.18 11.73 1.07
N LEU A 149 3.04 11.26 1.58
CA LEU A 149 1.77 11.90 1.28
C LEU A 149 1.75 13.29 1.92
N PRO A 150 1.06 14.26 1.30
CA PRO A 150 0.88 15.58 1.92
C PRO A 150 0.11 15.43 3.23
N ASP A 151 0.43 16.28 4.20
CA ASP A 151 -0.42 16.47 5.36
C ASP A 151 -1.67 17.27 4.93
N VAL A 152 -2.85 16.83 5.37
CA VAL A 152 -4.13 17.36 4.88
C VAL A 152 -5.01 17.68 6.07
N ASP A 153 -5.22 18.97 6.29
CA ASP A 153 -6.12 19.46 7.34
C ASP A 153 -7.58 19.06 7.06
N VAL A 154 -8.24 18.38 8.01
CA VAL A 154 -9.62 17.94 7.83
C VAL A 154 -10.60 19.13 7.82
N ASP A 155 -10.24 20.24 8.48
CA ASP A 155 -11.11 21.41 8.71
C ASP A 155 -10.90 22.54 7.68
N GLY A 156 -10.12 22.28 6.62
CA GLY A 156 -9.93 23.21 5.51
C GLY A 156 -11.20 23.47 4.68
N ASP A 157 -11.10 24.34 3.68
CA ASP A 157 -12.24 24.73 2.82
C ASP A 157 -12.95 23.49 2.20
N PRO A 158 -14.25 23.27 2.49
CA PRO A 158 -14.99 22.10 2.05
C PRO A 158 -15.16 21.99 0.53
N ASP A 159 -15.09 23.11 -0.19
CA ASP A 159 -15.22 23.18 -1.65
C ASP A 159 -13.88 23.10 -2.38
N GLU A 160 -12.76 23.06 -1.65
CA GLU A 160 -11.43 22.92 -2.24
C GLU A 160 -11.29 21.61 -3.03
N LEU A 161 -10.78 21.74 -4.26
CA LEU A 161 -10.55 20.61 -5.15
C LEU A 161 -9.21 19.93 -4.87
N LEU A 162 -9.29 18.76 -4.25
CA LEU A 162 -8.15 17.96 -3.83
C LEU A 162 -7.81 16.86 -4.85
N GLY A 163 -6.52 16.77 -5.18
CA GLY A 163 -6.01 15.74 -6.07
C GLY A 163 -5.71 14.40 -5.40
N THR A 164 -5.40 13.40 -6.22
CA THR A 164 -5.14 12.00 -5.80
C THR A 164 -4.18 11.78 -4.62
N ALA A 165 -3.20 12.66 -4.38
CA ALA A 165 -2.30 12.53 -3.23
C ALA A 165 -2.99 12.93 -1.91
N HIS A 166 -3.76 14.01 -1.92
CA HIS A 166 -4.55 14.46 -0.77
C HIS A 166 -5.70 13.49 -0.47
N ALA A 167 -6.35 12.95 -1.51
CA ALA A 167 -7.34 11.88 -1.35
C ALA A 167 -6.75 10.63 -0.71
N ALA A 168 -5.53 10.22 -1.13
CA ALA A 168 -4.84 9.09 -0.52
C ALA A 168 -4.54 9.31 0.96
N ALA A 169 -4.15 10.54 1.34
CA ALA A 169 -3.87 10.92 2.73
C ALA A 169 -5.13 10.87 3.61
N LEU A 170 -6.20 11.57 3.21
CA LEU A 170 -7.46 11.62 3.96
C LEU A 170 -8.12 10.24 4.11
N LEU A 171 -7.98 9.40 3.08
CA LEU A 171 -8.50 8.04 3.11
C LEU A 171 -7.55 7.06 3.82
N GLY A 172 -6.40 7.48 4.36
CA GLY A 172 -5.52 6.60 5.15
C GLY A 172 -4.75 5.55 4.33
N TYR A 173 -4.46 5.82 3.05
CA TYR A 173 -3.55 4.97 2.27
C TYR A 173 -2.10 5.31 2.58
N SER A 174 -1.21 4.32 2.50
CA SER A 174 0.23 4.53 2.73
C SER A 174 0.93 5.22 1.56
N SER A 175 0.31 5.27 0.38
CA SER A 175 0.88 5.93 -0.81
C SER A 175 -0.16 6.23 -1.87
N ARG A 176 0.15 7.21 -2.73
CA ARG A 176 -0.65 7.54 -3.92
C ARG A 176 -0.85 6.34 -4.85
N ALA A 177 0.17 5.49 -4.98
CA ALA A 177 0.12 4.32 -5.85
C ALA A 177 -0.86 3.25 -5.31
N SER A 178 -0.84 3.01 -4.00
CA SER A 178 -1.78 2.10 -3.34
C SER A 178 -3.23 2.58 -3.51
N PHE A 179 -3.48 3.87 -3.27
CA PHE A 179 -4.78 4.50 -3.51
C PHE A 179 -5.22 4.37 -4.98
N SER A 180 -4.34 4.70 -5.93
CA SER A 180 -4.66 4.65 -7.36
C SER A 180 -5.02 3.22 -7.79
N SER A 181 -4.27 2.22 -7.32
CA SER A 181 -4.58 0.81 -7.59
C SER A 181 -5.95 0.42 -7.06
N ALA A 182 -6.27 0.77 -5.81
CA ALA A 182 -7.57 0.47 -5.21
C ALA A 182 -8.72 1.18 -5.96
N LEU A 183 -8.52 2.43 -6.38
CA LEU A 183 -9.49 3.20 -7.15
C LEU A 183 -9.79 2.54 -8.51
N TYR A 184 -8.77 2.11 -9.26
CA TYR A 184 -8.98 1.45 -10.56
C TYR A 184 -9.56 0.05 -10.44
N GLN A 185 -9.35 -0.63 -9.31
CA GLN A 185 -9.92 -1.93 -9.02
C GLN A 185 -11.36 -1.84 -8.46
N GLY A 186 -11.90 -0.64 -8.27
CA GLY A 186 -13.24 -0.44 -7.70
C GLY A 186 -13.32 -0.79 -6.20
N LEU A 187 -12.18 -0.83 -5.50
CA LEU A 187 -12.10 -1.20 -4.08
C LEU A 187 -12.37 -0.02 -3.12
N ILE A 188 -12.91 1.09 -3.63
CA ILE A 188 -13.28 2.28 -2.85
C ILE A 188 -14.74 2.66 -3.17
N PRO A 189 -15.72 1.80 -2.84
CA PRO A 189 -17.13 2.05 -3.16
C PRO A 189 -17.70 3.32 -2.51
N GLN A 190 -17.08 3.80 -1.44
CA GLN A 190 -17.48 5.00 -0.71
C GLN A 190 -17.05 6.32 -1.35
N LEU A 191 -16.15 6.29 -2.34
CA LEU A 191 -15.65 7.48 -3.02
C LEU A 191 -16.41 7.64 -4.34
N PRO A 192 -17.22 8.70 -4.52
CA PRO A 192 -17.91 8.96 -5.77
C PRO A 192 -16.95 9.37 -6.89
N ASP A 193 -17.48 9.48 -8.11
CA ASP A 193 -16.73 9.97 -9.25
C ASP A 193 -16.16 11.38 -9.00
N PRO A 194 -14.99 11.71 -9.59
CA PRO A 194 -14.35 13.00 -9.38
C PRO A 194 -15.20 14.16 -9.91
N ASP A 195 -15.28 15.24 -9.12
CA ASP A 195 -16.03 16.47 -9.43
C ASP A 195 -15.52 17.18 -10.69
N VAL A 196 -14.22 17.04 -11.00
CA VAL A 196 -13.66 17.48 -12.28
C VAL A 196 -13.39 16.25 -13.16
N PRO A 197 -14.03 16.17 -14.34
CA PRO A 197 -13.91 15.01 -15.21
C PRO A 197 -12.48 14.86 -15.71
N PHE A 198 -12.06 13.59 -15.82
CA PHE A 198 -10.79 13.21 -16.40
C PHE A 198 -10.71 13.63 -17.87
N THR A 199 -9.85 14.58 -18.21
CA THR A 199 -9.52 14.88 -19.61
C THR A 199 -8.37 13.97 -20.07
N PRO A 200 -8.55 13.10 -21.08
CA PRO A 200 -7.47 12.24 -21.56
C PRO A 200 -6.33 13.08 -22.17
N GLY A 201 -5.17 13.08 -21.50
CA GLY A 201 -3.99 13.85 -21.89
C GLY A 201 -2.85 13.74 -20.87
N ARG A 202 -1.67 14.24 -21.24
CA ARG A 202 -0.46 14.22 -20.40
C ARG A 202 -0.61 15.25 -19.26
N GLY A 203 -1.32 14.87 -18.19
CA GLY A 203 -1.60 15.76 -17.06
C GLY A 203 -2.98 15.62 -16.43
N ALA A 204 -3.79 14.64 -16.84
CA ALA A 204 -5.11 14.41 -16.31
C ALA A 204 -5.09 14.18 -14.78
N LYS A 205 -5.72 15.08 -14.03
CA LYS A 205 -5.85 14.98 -12.57
C LYS A 205 -7.31 14.71 -12.22
N LYS A 206 -7.56 13.62 -11.50
CA LYS A 206 -8.84 13.42 -10.81
C LYS A 206 -8.84 14.33 -9.58
N LEU A 207 -9.85 15.19 -9.50
CA LEU A 207 -10.05 16.13 -8.39
C LEU A 207 -11.39 15.84 -7.73
N TRP A 208 -11.42 15.88 -6.41
CA TRP A 208 -12.62 15.74 -5.59
C TRP A 208 -12.69 16.91 -4.63
N LYS A 209 -13.90 17.38 -4.30
CA LYS A 209 -14.10 18.31 -3.19
C LYS A 209 -13.61 17.70 -1.88
N ARG A 210 -13.03 18.53 -1.02
CA ARG A 210 -12.60 18.13 0.33
C ARG A 210 -13.74 17.52 1.13
N SER A 211 -14.91 18.15 1.12
CA SER A 211 -16.14 17.64 1.77
C SER A 211 -16.47 16.19 1.36
N THR A 212 -16.40 15.89 0.07
CA THR A 212 -16.61 14.54 -0.48
C THR A 212 -15.59 13.53 0.07
N LEU A 213 -14.32 13.91 0.11
CA LEU A 213 -13.24 13.05 0.61
C LEU A 213 -13.35 12.83 2.13
N VAL A 214 -13.68 13.85 2.91
CA VAL A 214 -13.89 13.75 4.36
C VAL A 214 -15.10 12.85 4.65
N ALA A 215 -16.20 13.00 3.91
CA ALA A 215 -17.35 12.11 4.04
C ALA A 215 -17.00 10.65 3.70
N ALA A 216 -16.24 10.41 2.63
CA ALA A 216 -15.78 9.08 2.25
C ALA A 216 -14.81 8.48 3.30
N ALA A 217 -13.92 9.30 3.87
CA ALA A 217 -13.00 8.89 4.94
C ALA A 217 -13.74 8.52 6.23
N ARG A 218 -14.76 9.29 6.62
CA ARG A 218 -15.65 8.95 7.75
C ARG A 218 -16.41 7.65 7.51
N LYS A 219 -16.97 7.44 6.31
CA LYS A 219 -17.63 6.18 5.93
C LYS A 219 -16.67 4.98 5.97
N ARG A 220 -15.39 5.21 5.67
CA ARG A 220 -14.34 4.18 5.75
C ARG A 220 -13.87 3.92 7.20
N GLY A 221 -14.16 4.82 8.13
CA GLY A 221 -13.65 4.78 9.51
C GLY A 221 -12.19 5.24 9.63
N THR A 222 -11.66 5.96 8.64
CA THR A 222 -10.30 6.54 8.72
C THR A 222 -10.28 7.90 9.39
N LEU A 223 -11.42 8.58 9.40
CA LEU A 223 -11.68 9.73 10.27
C LEU A 223 -12.78 9.34 11.27
N PRO A 224 -12.71 9.84 12.53
CA PRO A 224 -13.77 9.61 13.49
C PRO A 224 -15.07 10.22 13.00
N ARG A 225 -16.19 9.64 13.44
CA ARG A 225 -17.50 10.18 13.06
C ARG A 225 -17.70 11.57 13.69
N PRO A 226 -18.54 12.44 13.09
CA PRO A 226 -18.72 13.82 13.56
C PRO A 226 -19.18 13.89 15.03
N ASP A 227 -19.97 12.91 15.47
CA ASP A 227 -20.49 12.72 16.82
C ASP A 227 -19.42 12.32 17.85
N GLU A 228 -18.30 11.74 17.43
CA GLU A 228 -17.17 11.39 18.32
C GLU A 228 -16.14 12.52 18.44
N GLN A 229 -15.98 13.36 17.41
CA GLN A 229 -15.05 14.51 17.43
C GLN A 229 -15.55 15.66 18.29
N ASP A 230 -16.86 15.75 18.49
CA ASP A 230 -17.49 16.85 19.22
C ASP A 230 -17.76 16.52 20.70
N LEU A 231 -17.13 15.47 21.23
CA LEU A 231 -17.25 15.07 22.63
C LEU A 231 -16.18 15.74 23.49
N VAL A 232 -16.62 16.65 24.34
CA VAL A 232 -15.75 17.34 25.31
C VAL A 232 -15.63 16.54 26.61
N GLY A 233 -14.42 16.51 27.16
CA GLY A 233 -14.17 15.98 28.50
C GLY A 233 -14.47 17.02 29.58
N ALA A 234 -14.44 16.61 30.85
CA ALA A 234 -14.78 17.46 32.00
C ALA A 234 -14.00 18.78 32.05
N ALA A 235 -12.71 18.79 31.67
CA ALA A 235 -11.90 20.01 31.65
C ALA A 235 -12.35 21.02 30.58
N GLN A 236 -12.68 20.53 29.39
CA GLN A 236 -13.13 21.40 28.31
C GLN A 236 -14.58 21.86 28.53
N ALA A 237 -15.44 21.01 29.10
CA ALA A 237 -16.78 21.40 29.50
C ALA A 237 -16.76 22.47 30.62
N ALA A 238 -15.84 22.35 31.58
CA ALA A 238 -15.62 23.35 32.63
C ALA A 238 -15.28 24.72 32.02
N GLN A 239 -14.36 24.75 31.05
CA GLN A 239 -13.96 25.99 30.37
C GLN A 239 -15.12 26.65 29.62
N ILE A 240 -15.92 25.88 28.88
CA ILE A 240 -17.06 26.40 28.11
C ILE A 240 -18.14 26.98 29.04
N LEU A 241 -18.35 26.37 30.22
CA LEU A 241 -19.35 26.80 31.20
C LEU A 241 -18.82 27.84 32.22
N GLY A 242 -17.56 28.25 32.11
CA GLY A 242 -16.96 29.27 32.98
C GLY A 242 -16.56 28.78 34.38
N TYR A 243 -16.37 27.48 34.59
CA TYR A 243 -15.82 26.94 35.83
C TYR A 243 -14.29 27.06 35.87
N THR A 244 -13.74 27.22 37.07
CA THR A 244 -12.30 27.38 37.31
C THR A 244 -11.50 26.13 36.90
N ASP A 245 -12.04 24.94 37.13
CA ASP A 245 -11.41 23.66 36.79
C ASP A 245 -12.43 22.53 36.61
N SER A 246 -11.93 21.37 36.15
CA SER A 246 -12.74 20.15 35.96
C SER A 246 -13.31 19.59 37.27
N THR A 247 -12.67 19.84 38.41
CA THR A 247 -13.15 19.39 39.73
C THR A 247 -14.40 20.15 40.14
N SER A 248 -14.40 21.47 39.95
CA SER A 248 -15.51 22.37 40.24
C SER A 248 -16.72 22.03 39.36
N PHE A 249 -16.48 21.75 38.09
CA PHE A 249 -17.52 21.25 37.18
C PHE A 249 -18.08 19.88 37.62
N THR A 250 -17.20 18.94 38.01
CA THR A 250 -17.62 17.61 38.48
C THR A 250 -18.41 17.68 39.79
N SER A 251 -18.03 18.59 40.69
CA SER A 251 -18.77 18.88 41.92
C SER A 251 -20.15 19.47 41.60
N ALA A 252 -20.24 20.41 40.65
CA ALA A 252 -21.52 20.97 40.21
C ALA A 252 -22.45 19.93 39.60
N LEU A 253 -21.91 18.94 38.86
CA LEU A 253 -22.67 17.79 38.38
C LEU A 253 -23.18 16.91 39.53
N TYR A 254 -22.33 16.62 40.52
CA TYR A 254 -22.69 15.77 41.65
C TYR A 254 -23.77 16.39 42.55
N HIS A 255 -23.73 17.72 42.71
CA HIS A 255 -24.73 18.47 43.48
C HIS A 255 -26.00 18.82 42.69
N GLY A 256 -26.11 18.39 41.42
CA GLY A 256 -27.32 18.56 40.62
C GLY A 256 -27.52 19.97 40.05
N HIS A 257 -26.49 20.82 40.04
CA HIS A 257 -26.57 22.17 39.46
C HIS A 257 -26.55 22.19 37.92
N LEU A 258 -26.35 21.02 37.31
CA LEU A 258 -26.27 20.81 35.87
C LEU A 258 -27.12 19.58 35.49
N PRO A 259 -28.45 19.60 35.71
CA PRO A 259 -29.31 18.44 35.47
C PRO A 259 -29.21 17.96 34.01
N ASP A 260 -29.10 18.91 33.07
CA ASP A 260 -28.95 18.67 31.64
C ASP A 260 -27.62 18.00 31.25
N LEU A 261 -26.65 17.87 32.16
CA LEU A 261 -25.34 17.24 31.93
C LEU A 261 -25.08 16.03 32.84
N THR A 262 -26.08 15.57 33.60
CA THR A 262 -25.93 14.46 34.57
C THR A 262 -25.54 13.14 33.88
N GLU A 263 -26.15 12.86 32.72
CA GLU A 263 -25.86 11.68 31.90
C GLU A 263 -24.84 12.02 30.81
N PRO A 264 -23.68 11.34 30.77
CA PRO A 264 -22.70 11.54 29.71
C PRO A 264 -23.17 10.94 28.38
N ASP A 265 -22.79 11.57 27.28
CA ASP A 265 -23.08 11.10 25.92
C ASP A 265 -22.17 9.92 25.52
N ALA A 266 -20.99 9.81 26.14
CA ALA A 266 -20.11 8.67 25.97
C ALA A 266 -19.17 8.45 27.17
N PHE A 267 -18.55 7.27 27.20
CA PHE A 267 -17.51 6.92 28.15
C PHE A 267 -16.22 6.59 27.39
N GLU A 268 -15.12 7.23 27.76
CA GLU A 268 -13.79 6.92 27.24
C GLU A 268 -13.02 6.06 28.24
N MET A 269 -12.43 4.97 27.76
CA MET A 269 -11.56 4.13 28.58
C MET A 269 -10.18 4.77 28.71
N ARG A 270 -9.74 5.00 29.94
CA ARG A 270 -8.36 5.40 30.21
C ARG A 270 -7.43 4.23 29.87
N GLN A 271 -6.59 4.37 28.84
CA GLN A 271 -5.55 3.39 28.54
C GLN A 271 -4.53 3.34 29.70
N GLY A 272 -4.38 2.17 30.33
CA GLY A 272 -3.27 1.86 31.23
C GLY A 272 -3.55 1.80 32.73
N SER A 273 -4.80 1.62 33.19
CA SER A 273 -5.08 1.35 34.61
C SER A 273 -5.88 0.05 34.82
N ASP A 274 -5.41 -0.82 35.72
CA ASP A 274 -6.12 -2.04 36.14
C ASP A 274 -7.33 -1.69 37.02
N GLY A 275 -8.50 -1.53 36.39
CA GLY A 275 -9.78 -1.17 37.01
C GLY A 275 -10.50 -0.06 36.22
N PRO A 276 -11.82 0.18 36.37
CA PRO A 276 -12.55 1.09 35.49
C PRO A 276 -12.61 2.53 36.05
N PRO A 277 -11.79 3.47 35.55
CA PRO A 277 -12.16 4.87 35.51
C PRO A 277 -12.59 5.21 34.08
N GLN A 278 -13.91 5.18 33.86
CA GLN A 278 -14.53 5.67 32.64
C GLN A 278 -14.54 7.21 32.69
N GLN A 279 -13.83 7.88 31.77
CA GLN A 279 -13.96 9.32 31.64
C GLN A 279 -15.27 9.64 30.94
N ARG A 280 -16.13 10.40 31.62
CA ARG A 280 -17.40 10.89 31.09
C ARG A 280 -17.14 11.94 30.01
N ARG A 281 -17.85 11.83 28.90
CA ARG A 281 -17.78 12.74 27.76
C ARG A 281 -19.17 13.30 27.45
N TRP A 282 -19.24 14.56 27.02
CA TRP A 282 -20.48 15.25 26.67
C TRP A 282 -20.36 15.90 25.30
N SER A 283 -21.46 16.01 24.56
CA SER A 283 -21.52 16.75 23.30
C SER A 283 -21.21 18.23 23.55
N ARG A 284 -20.25 18.77 22.78
CA ARG A 284 -19.87 20.19 22.80
C ARG A 284 -21.07 21.08 22.56
N ALA A 285 -21.87 20.79 21.54
CA ALA A 285 -23.07 21.55 21.20
C ALA A 285 -24.05 21.66 22.40
N ARG A 286 -24.22 20.56 23.15
CA ARG A 286 -25.07 20.51 24.36
C ARG A 286 -24.51 21.37 25.50
N VAL A 287 -23.18 21.34 25.69
CA VAL A 287 -22.49 22.18 26.69
C VAL A 287 -22.54 23.66 26.31
N GLU A 288 -22.34 24.00 25.04
CA GLU A 288 -22.39 25.37 24.52
C GLU A 288 -23.81 25.94 24.53
N GLU A 289 -24.83 25.13 24.25
CA GLU A 289 -26.24 25.52 24.38
C GLU A 289 -26.58 25.83 25.84
N LEU A 290 -26.09 25.03 26.79
CA LEU A 290 -26.26 25.32 28.21
C LEU A 290 -25.53 26.60 28.64
N ALA A 291 -24.31 26.84 28.14
CA ALA A 291 -23.58 28.08 28.37
C ALA A 291 -24.34 29.31 27.83
N ARG A 292 -24.89 29.20 26.61
CA ARG A 292 -25.73 30.25 26.01
C ARG A 292 -26.99 30.52 26.84
N ARG A 293 -27.71 29.48 27.27
CA ARG A 293 -28.88 29.62 28.15
C ARG A 293 -28.55 30.32 29.49
N ARG A 294 -27.42 29.98 30.12
CA ARG A 294 -26.95 30.64 31.36
C ARG A 294 -26.60 32.11 31.15
N THR A 295 -26.00 32.44 30.00
CA THR A 295 -25.62 33.82 29.68
C THR A 295 -26.86 34.66 29.30
N GLN A 296 -27.91 34.03 28.76
CA GLN A 296 -29.17 34.67 28.38
C GLN A 296 -30.20 34.75 29.51
N ALA A 297 -29.96 34.10 30.64
CA ALA A 297 -30.79 34.20 31.84
C ALA A 297 -30.08 35.08 32.90
N PRO A 298 -30.12 36.42 32.78
CA PRO A 298 -29.81 37.28 33.90
C PRO A 298 -30.98 37.21 34.90
N ASP A 299 -30.69 36.75 36.11
CA ASP A 299 -31.43 36.96 37.37
C ASP A 299 -32.95 37.16 37.27
N THR A 300 -33.69 36.07 37.51
CA THR A 300 -35.01 36.19 38.15
C THR A 300 -34.98 35.41 39.45
N GLU A 301 -34.31 35.95 40.46
CA GLU A 301 -34.62 35.66 41.88
C GLU A 301 -33.85 36.67 42.75
N GLY A 302 -34.60 37.67 43.22
CA GLY A 302 -34.32 38.43 44.43
C GLY A 302 -35.32 38.01 45.51
#